data_AF-A0A933C9I7-F1
#
_entry.id   AF-A0A933C9I7-F1
#
_cell.length_a   1.000
_cell.length_b   1.000
_cell.length_c   1.000
_cell.angle_alpha   90.00
_cell.angle_beta   90.00
_cell.angle_gamma   90.00
#
_symmetry.space_group_name_H-M   'P 1'
#
loop_
_entity.id
_entity.type
_entity.pdbx_description
1 polymer ?
#
loop_
_entity_poly.entity_id
_entity_poly.type
_entity_poly.pdbx_seq_one_letter_code
_entity_poly.pdbx_strand_id
1 'polypeptide(L)'
;MEGRSLPEAQARPLADGRIFTGEQAKALKLVDEVGDSRVAIEAAAKLADLTGTPKVLRDGEPLENLLTMFELRLSRWLRPEAAILGELRDAAPTLEYRWSGF
;
A
#
# COMPACT_ATOMS: atom_id res chain seq x y z
N MET A 1 5.02 -20.43 -15.55
CA MET A 1 4.80 -19.26 -14.68
C MET A 1 5.98 -18.33 -14.83
N GLU A 2 5.78 -17.17 -15.47
CA GLU A 2 6.84 -16.23 -15.86
C GLU A 2 6.96 -15.08 -14.85
N GLY A 3 7.02 -15.45 -13.56
CA GLY A 3 7.13 -14.53 -12.43
C GLY A 3 8.36 -14.86 -11.57
N ARG A 4 8.13 -15.27 -10.31
CA ARG A 4 9.17 -15.66 -9.33
C ARG A 4 9.99 -16.90 -9.71
N SER A 5 9.88 -17.40 -10.94
CA SER A 5 10.48 -18.66 -11.41
C SER A 5 10.21 -19.86 -10.48
N LEU A 6 9.08 -19.84 -9.75
CA LEU A 6 8.64 -20.95 -8.92
C LEU A 6 8.01 -22.03 -9.80
N PRO A 7 8.39 -23.32 -9.63
CA PRO A 7 7.72 -24.42 -10.29
C PRO A 7 6.22 -24.41 -9.95
N GLU A 8 5.37 -24.71 -10.93
CA GLU A 8 3.91 -24.72 -10.71
C GLU A 8 3.51 -25.63 -9.54
N ALA A 9 4.19 -26.78 -9.39
CA ALA A 9 3.98 -27.71 -8.29
C ALA A 9 4.23 -27.08 -6.90
N GLN A 10 5.07 -26.06 -6.81
CA GLN A 10 5.34 -25.33 -5.57
C GLN A 10 4.45 -24.09 -5.43
N ALA A 11 4.14 -23.40 -6.52
CA ALA A 11 3.32 -22.18 -6.49
C ALA A 11 1.84 -22.49 -6.22
N ARG A 12 1.31 -23.57 -6.80
CA ARG A 12 -0.11 -23.95 -6.71
C ARG A 12 -0.63 -24.21 -5.29
N PRO A 13 0.08 -24.93 -4.40
CA PRO A 13 -0.36 -25.10 -3.01
C PRO A 13 -0.25 -23.82 -2.17
N LEU A 14 0.58 -22.85 -2.59
CA LEU A 14 0.72 -21.56 -1.89
C LEU A 14 -0.35 -20.54 -2.30
N ALA A 15 -0.97 -20.72 -3.48
CA ALA A 15 -1.98 -19.84 -4.04
C ALA A 15 -3.42 -20.21 -3.61
N ASP A 16 -3.61 -20.54 -2.33
CA ASP A 16 -4.90 -20.96 -1.78
C ASP A 16 -5.67 -19.84 -1.06
N GLY A 17 -5.11 -18.62 -1.02
CA GLY A 17 -5.73 -17.43 -0.43
C GLY A 17 -5.38 -17.19 1.04
N ARG A 18 -4.51 -18.00 1.66
CA ARG A 18 -4.07 -17.76 3.03
C ARG A 18 -3.16 -16.53 3.14
N ILE A 19 -3.17 -15.90 4.31
CA ILE A 19 -2.31 -14.76 4.63
C ILE A 19 -0.95 -15.29 5.14
N PHE A 20 0.14 -14.70 4.64
CA PHE A 20 1.50 -14.96 5.10
C PHE A 20 2.09 -13.71 5.75
N THR A 21 2.88 -13.89 6.82
CA THR A 21 3.73 -12.81 7.32
C THR A 21 4.88 -12.53 6.35
N GLY A 22 5.52 -11.37 6.47
CA GLY A 22 6.68 -11.03 5.63
C GLY A 22 7.79 -12.09 5.70
N GLU A 23 8.12 -12.57 6.91
CA GLU A 23 9.13 -13.62 7.12
C GLU A 23 8.75 -14.95 6.45
N GLN A 24 7.48 -15.36 6.57
CA GLN A 24 6.97 -16.56 5.90
C GLN A 24 7.03 -16.41 4.37
N ALA A 25 6.61 -15.26 3.86
CA ALA A 25 6.66 -14.97 2.43
C ALA A 25 8.10 -14.99 1.90
N LYS A 26 9.07 -14.49 2.67
CA LYS A 26 10.50 -14.53 2.31
C LYS A 26 11.03 -15.95 2.28
N ALA A 27 10.73 -16.76 3.30
CA ALA A 27 11.13 -18.17 3.35
C ALA A 27 10.56 -19.00 2.18
N LEU A 28 9.33 -18.68 1.75
CA LEU A 28 8.65 -19.31 0.61
C LEU A 28 9.04 -18.69 -0.75
N LYS A 29 9.98 -17.74 -0.77
CA LYS A 29 10.41 -16.99 -1.97
C LYS A 29 9.27 -16.24 -2.67
N LEU A 30 8.20 -15.90 -1.95
CA LEU A 30 7.12 -15.06 -2.45
C LEU A 30 7.55 -13.59 -2.54
N VAL A 31 8.45 -13.15 -1.65
CA VAL A 31 9.09 -11.82 -1.66
C VAL A 31 10.62 -11.94 -1.60
N ASP A 32 11.33 -10.91 -2.03
CA ASP A 32 12.80 -10.87 -2.00
C ASP A 32 13.34 -10.51 -0.62
N GLU A 33 12.80 -9.46 -0.03
CA GLU A 33 13.26 -8.91 1.24
C GLU A 33 12.08 -8.36 2.05
N VAL A 34 12.24 -8.38 3.37
CA VAL A 34 11.29 -7.82 4.32
C VAL A 34 11.89 -6.53 4.84
N GLY A 35 11.15 -5.43 4.73
CA GLY A 35 11.60 -4.12 5.15
C GLY A 35 10.51 -3.08 5.00
N ASP A 36 10.81 -1.87 5.45
CA ASP A 36 9.95 -0.71 5.29
C ASP A 36 10.17 -0.03 3.92
N SER A 37 9.50 1.11 3.71
CA SER A 37 9.66 1.89 2.47
C SER A 37 11.10 2.35 2.23
N ARG A 38 11.88 2.62 3.29
CA ARG A 38 13.27 3.06 3.17
C ARG A 38 14.14 1.94 2.63
N VAL A 39 13.97 0.71 3.15
CA VAL A 39 14.66 -0.48 2.63
C VAL A 39 14.32 -0.70 1.16
N ALA A 40 13.06 -0.55 0.76
CA ALA A 40 12.65 -0.68 -0.64
C ALA A 40 13.30 0.38 -1.55
N ILE A 41 13.38 1.63 -1.11
CA ILE A 41 14.03 2.73 -1.85
C ILE A 41 15.54 2.47 -1.99
N GLU A 42 16.20 2.06 -0.91
CA GLU A 42 17.63 1.74 -0.92
C GLU A 42 17.94 0.53 -1.84
N ALA A 43 17.08 -0.49 -1.83
CA ALA A 43 17.20 -1.64 -2.74
C ALA A 43 17.03 -1.24 -4.20
N ALA A 44 16.03 -0.42 -4.51
CA ALA A 44 15.82 0.10 -5.87
C ALA A 44 16.99 0.97 -6.34
N ALA A 45 17.53 1.84 -5.47
CA ALA A 45 18.68 2.67 -5.80
C ALA A 45 19.93 1.83 -6.09
N LYS A 46 20.18 0.76 -5.33
CA LYS A 46 21.26 -0.20 -5.58
C LYS A 46 21.10 -0.92 -6.91
N LEU A 47 19.88 -1.37 -7.24
CA LEU A 47 19.60 -2.04 -8.53
C LEU A 47 19.76 -1.11 -9.73
N ALA A 48 19.60 0.19 -9.54
CA ALA A 48 19.74 1.21 -10.57
C ALA A 48 21.14 1.86 -10.59
N ASP A 49 22.11 1.33 -9.82
CA ASP A 49 23.47 1.86 -9.68
C ASP A 49 23.53 3.37 -9.34
N LEU A 50 22.55 3.85 -8.57
CA LEU A 50 22.49 5.25 -8.15
C LEU A 50 23.46 5.51 -6.99
N THR A 51 24.16 6.64 -7.07
CA THR A 51 25.05 7.12 -6.01
C THR A 51 24.38 8.23 -5.21
N GLY A 52 24.50 8.19 -3.89
CA GLY A 52 23.90 9.18 -2.98
C GLY A 52 22.44 8.87 -2.60
N THR A 53 21.78 9.88 -2.03
CA THR A 53 20.39 9.75 -1.56
C THR A 53 19.40 9.90 -2.73
N PRO A 54 18.61 8.86 -3.05
CA PRO A 54 17.67 8.91 -4.17
C PRO A 54 16.53 9.90 -3.90
N LYS A 55 16.22 10.73 -4.89
CA LYS A 55 15.06 11.62 -4.83
C LYS A 55 13.80 10.81 -5.13
N VAL A 56 12.96 10.62 -4.11
CA VAL A 56 11.68 9.91 -4.26
C VAL A 56 10.60 10.91 -4.68
N LEU A 57 10.07 10.74 -5.89
CA LEU A 57 8.87 11.45 -6.32
C LEU A 57 7.65 10.69 -5.78
N ARG A 58 6.72 11.42 -5.16
CA ARG A 58 5.41 10.89 -4.76
C ARG A 58 4.37 11.65 -5.55
N ASP A 59 3.47 10.94 -6.20
CA ASP A 59 2.26 11.52 -6.81
C ASP A 59 1.31 11.90 -5.66
N GLY A 60 1.61 13.03 -5.02
CA GLY A 60 0.70 13.70 -4.12
C GLY A 60 0.27 14.96 -4.81
N GLU A 61 -0.98 15.03 -5.26
CA GLU A 61 -1.61 16.20 -5.88
C GLU A 61 -1.37 17.47 -5.04
N PRO A 62 -0.38 18.33 -5.33
CA PRO A 62 0.00 19.40 -4.39
C PRO A 62 -0.93 20.61 -4.50
N LEU A 63 -1.52 20.83 -5.68
CA LEU A 63 -2.45 21.94 -5.94
C LEU A 63 -3.92 21.49 -5.91
N GLU A 64 -4.22 20.28 -6.38
CA GLU A 64 -5.61 19.82 -6.45
C GLU A 64 -6.18 19.62 -5.05
N ASN A 65 -5.39 19.15 -4.08
CA ASN A 65 -5.83 19.03 -2.67
C ASN A 65 -6.23 20.36 -2.02
N LEU A 66 -5.66 21.50 -2.44
CA LEU A 66 -6.00 22.81 -1.89
C LEU A 66 -7.31 23.35 -2.48
N LEU A 67 -7.53 23.13 -3.78
CA LEU A 67 -8.78 23.44 -4.46
C LEU A 67 -9.91 22.49 -4.02
N THR A 68 -9.63 21.20 -3.86
CA THR A 68 -10.56 20.22 -3.31
C THR A 68 -10.89 20.53 -1.85
N MET A 69 -9.92 20.96 -1.04
CA MET A 69 -10.18 21.40 0.35
C MET A 69 -11.01 22.70 0.40
N PHE A 70 -10.79 23.62 -0.55
CA PHE A 70 -11.61 24.81 -0.73
C PHE A 70 -13.02 24.45 -1.21
N GLU A 71 -13.15 23.51 -2.14
CA GLU A 71 -14.40 22.99 -2.66
C GLU A 71 -15.18 22.22 -1.59
N LEU A 72 -14.55 21.45 -0.70
CA LEU A 72 -15.19 20.79 0.44
C LEU A 72 -15.76 21.79 1.46
N ARG A 73 -15.15 22.96 1.60
CA ARG A 73 -15.66 24.07 2.42
C ARG A 73 -16.85 24.80 1.76
N LEU A 74 -16.88 24.89 0.43
CA LEU A 74 -17.91 25.61 -0.33
C LEU A 74 -19.11 24.72 -0.72
N SER A 75 -18.86 23.48 -1.13
CA SER A 75 -19.86 22.46 -1.49
C SER A 75 -20.75 22.07 -0.30
N ARG A 76 -20.23 22.14 0.93
CA ARG A 76 -21.03 21.98 2.16
C ARG A 76 -22.12 23.04 2.32
N TRP A 77 -22.05 24.14 1.56
CA TRP A 77 -23.07 25.19 1.49
C TRP A 77 -23.99 25.08 0.25
N LEU A 78 -23.62 24.30 -0.78
CA LEU A 78 -24.31 24.27 -2.08
C LEU A 78 -24.99 22.92 -2.44
N ARG A 79 -24.56 21.79 -1.87
CA ARG A 79 -25.09 20.42 -2.15
C ARG A 79 -25.00 19.50 -0.91
N PRO A 80 -25.90 19.64 0.08
CA PRO A 80 -25.90 18.83 1.31
C PRO A 80 -26.10 17.30 1.11
N GLU A 81 -26.64 16.87 -0.03
CA GLU A 81 -26.97 15.47 -0.33
C GLU A 81 -25.78 14.58 -0.72
N ALA A 82 -24.63 15.15 -1.11
CA ALA A 82 -23.48 14.38 -1.61
C ALA A 82 -22.56 13.81 -0.51
N ALA A 83 -22.74 14.25 0.74
CA ALA A 83 -21.89 13.84 1.87
C ALA A 83 -22.10 12.37 2.29
N ILE A 84 -23.27 11.80 2.02
CA ILE A 84 -23.69 10.49 2.53
C ILE A 84 -22.98 9.33 1.81
N LEU A 85 -22.56 9.53 0.55
CA LEU A 85 -21.91 8.51 -0.26
C LEU A 85 -20.42 8.29 0.09
N GLY A 86 -19.77 9.27 0.73
CA GLY A 86 -18.37 9.17 1.15
C GLY A 86 -18.16 8.22 2.34
N GLU A 87 -19.11 8.19 3.28
CA GLU A 87 -19.02 7.37 4.52
C GLU A 87 -19.05 5.85 4.23
N LEU A 88 -19.64 5.43 3.10
CA LEU A 88 -19.75 4.00 2.76
C LEU A 88 -18.44 3.40 2.22
N ARG A 89 -17.49 4.23 1.79
CA ARG A 89 -16.19 3.79 1.26
C ARG A 89 -15.21 3.38 2.37
N ASP A 90 -15.36 3.96 3.56
CA ASP A 90 -14.46 3.72 4.71
C ASP A 90 -14.82 2.46 5.52
N ALA A 91 -15.86 1.72 5.13
CA ALA A 91 -16.32 0.51 5.83
C ALA A 91 -15.57 -0.79 5.45
N ALA A 92 -14.46 -0.70 4.70
CA ALA A 92 -13.68 -1.88 4.34
C ALA A 92 -12.90 -2.41 5.57
N PRO A 93 -12.94 -3.73 5.84
CA PRO A 93 -12.26 -4.29 7.01
C PRO A 93 -10.75 -4.04 6.91
N THR A 94 -10.21 -3.37 7.92
CA THR A 94 -8.78 -3.06 8.06
C THR A 94 -8.24 -3.76 9.30
N LEU A 95 -6.98 -4.20 9.23
CA LEU A 95 -6.31 -4.84 10.35
C LEU A 95 -5.98 -3.78 11.42
N GLU A 96 -6.79 -3.74 12.48
CA GLU A 96 -6.56 -2.84 13.62
C GLU A 96 -5.92 -3.59 14.81
N TYR A 97 -4.89 -3.00 15.40
CA TYR A 97 -4.33 -3.49 16.66
C TYR A 97 -5.13 -2.87 17.82
N ARG A 98 -6.16 -3.59 18.29
CA ARG A 98 -6.91 -3.20 19.49
C ARG A 98 -6.45 -4.00 20.69
N TRP A 99 -5.72 -3.35 21.58
CA TRP A 99 -5.39 -3.90 22.90
C TRP A 99 -6.56 -3.67 23.85
N SER A 100 -7.26 -4.75 24.23
CA SER A 100 -8.19 -4.73 25.35
C SER A 100 -7.43 -5.13 26.62
N GLY A 101 -7.07 -4.15 27.43
CA GLY A 101 -6.60 -4.40 28.79
C GLY A 101 -7.68 -5.12 29.62
N PHE A 102 -7.22 -5.91 30.60
CA PHE A 102 -8.06 -6.54 31.61
C PHE A 102 -8.69 -5.52 32.57
#